data_AF-A0A1I7KKR3-F1
#
_entry.id   AF-A0A1I7KKR3-F1
#
_cell.length_a   1.000
_cell.length_b   1.000
_cell.length_c   1.000
_cell.angle_alpha   90.00
_cell.angle_beta   90.00
_cell.angle_gamma   90.00
#
_symmetry.space_group_name_H-M   'P 1'
#
loop_
_entity.id
_entity.type
_entity.pdbx_description
1 polymer ?
#
loop_
_entity_poly.entity_id
_entity_poly.type
_entity_poly.pdbx_seq_one_letter_code
_entity_poly.pdbx_strand_id
1 'polypeptide(L)'
;MSRQRKRDAVLRLLRGEDLESVSRSLGVTAATLSGWRDAFLTAGEASLATRPLDADALESGRLKAKLGEMLIERELLEAKIAALEARGPGPLARRRSRP
;
A
#
# COMPACT_ATOMS: atom_id res chain seq x y z
N MET A 1 -0.17 -8.22 23.23
CA MET A 1 -1.63 -8.43 23.07
C MET A 1 -1.93 -8.58 21.58
N SER A 2 -2.62 -9.64 21.14
CA SER A 2 -2.87 -9.87 19.70
C SER A 2 -3.95 -8.94 19.15
N ARG A 3 -3.91 -8.68 17.83
CA ARG A 3 -4.93 -7.85 17.15
C ARG A 3 -6.34 -8.42 17.33
N GLN A 4 -6.49 -9.74 17.19
CA GLN A 4 -7.76 -10.44 17.39
C GLN A 4 -8.37 -10.16 18.77
N ARG A 5 -7.56 -10.30 19.83
CA ARG A 5 -8.03 -10.11 21.20
C ARG A 5 -8.39 -8.65 21.50
N LYS A 6 -7.66 -7.67 20.96
CA LYS A 6 -8.05 -6.25 21.06
C LYS A 6 -9.37 -5.98 20.34
N ARG A 7 -9.57 -6.53 19.14
CA ARG A 7 -10.82 -6.41 18.38
C ARG A 7 -12.00 -6.98 19.17
N ASP A 8 -11.85 -8.19 19.69
CA ASP A 8 -12.92 -8.86 20.41
C ASP A 8 -13.26 -8.11 21.72
N ALA A 9 -12.27 -7.54 22.41
CA ALA A 9 -12.50 -6.66 23.56
C ALA A 9 -13.33 -5.42 23.21
N VAL A 10 -13.01 -4.74 22.11
CA VAL A 10 -13.78 -3.58 21.64
C VAL A 10 -15.19 -3.97 21.22
N LEU A 11 -15.37 -5.12 20.55
CA LEU A 11 -16.69 -5.61 20.16
C LEU A 11 -17.58 -5.94 21.37
N ARG A 12 -17.01 -6.44 22.47
CA ARG A 12 -17.74 -6.66 23.73
C ARG A 12 -18.29 -5.34 24.29
N LEU A 13 -17.47 -4.28 24.29
CA LEU A 13 -17.93 -2.95 24.72
C LEU A 13 -19.03 -2.38 23.81
N LEU A 14 -18.91 -2.55 22.49
CA LEU A 14 -19.92 -2.08 21.54
C LEU A 14 -21.25 -2.85 21.65
N ARG A 15 -21.23 -4.07 22.19
CA ARG A 15 -22.44 -4.86 22.51
C ARG A 15 -23.06 -4.47 23.86
N GLY A 16 -22.47 -3.51 24.58
CA GLY A 16 -22.98 -3.00 25.84
C GLY A 16 -22.40 -3.67 27.10
N GLU A 17 -21.33 -4.46 26.99
CA GLU A 17 -20.63 -4.96 28.18
C GLU A 17 -19.92 -3.82 28.93
N ASP A 18 -19.93 -3.91 30.26
CA ASP A 18 -19.33 -2.91 31.13
C ASP A 18 -17.79 -2.84 30.99
N LEU A 19 -17.28 -1.61 30.99
CA LEU A 19 -15.86 -1.31 30.76
C LEU A 19 -14.97 -1.96 31.83
N GLU A 20 -15.37 -1.91 33.09
CA GLU A 20 -14.62 -2.45 34.22
C GLU A 20 -14.59 -3.98 34.18
N SER A 21 -15.72 -4.61 33.86
CA SER A 21 -15.81 -6.06 33.67
C SER A 21 -14.87 -6.57 32.57
N VAL A 22 -14.91 -5.93 31.39
CA VAL A 22 -14.07 -6.30 30.25
C VAL A 22 -12.59 -6.06 30.57
N SER A 23 -12.26 -4.92 31.21
CA SER A 23 -10.91 -4.56 31.66
C SER A 23 -10.30 -5.63 32.57
N ARG A 24 -11.03 -6.06 33.60
CA ARG A 24 -10.59 -7.10 34.55
C ARG A 24 -10.42 -8.45 33.87
N SER A 25 -11.34 -8.83 32.98
CA SER A 25 -11.26 -10.11 32.25
C SER A 25 -10.01 -10.20 31.34
N LEU A 26 -9.50 -9.05 30.88
CA LEU A 26 -8.35 -8.96 29.98
C LEU A 26 -7.04 -8.62 30.70
N GLY A 27 -7.09 -8.29 32.00
CA GLY A 27 -5.93 -7.84 32.76
C GLY A 27 -5.34 -6.52 32.26
N VAL A 28 -6.16 -5.65 31.65
CA VAL A 28 -5.75 -4.31 31.20
C VAL A 28 -6.45 -3.25 32.02
N THR A 29 -6.01 -1.98 31.94
CA THR A 29 -6.68 -0.86 32.62
C THR A 29 -7.87 -0.35 31.81
N ALA A 30 -8.88 0.20 32.49
CA ALA A 30 -10.06 0.77 31.85
C ALA A 30 -9.69 1.89 30.88
N ALA A 31 -8.67 2.70 31.22
CA ALA A 31 -8.13 3.75 30.36
C ALA A 31 -7.47 3.20 29.08
N THR A 32 -6.79 2.06 29.16
CA THR A 32 -6.22 1.42 27.96
C THR A 32 -7.33 0.89 27.06
N LEU A 33 -8.35 0.29 27.67
CA LEU A 33 -9.47 -0.29 26.96
C LEU A 33 -10.37 0.78 26.33
N SER A 34 -10.60 1.92 27.01
CA SER A 34 -11.28 3.08 26.43
C SER A 34 -10.49 3.65 25.25
N GLY A 35 -9.16 3.77 25.38
CA GLY A 35 -8.30 4.20 24.27
C GLY A 35 -8.39 3.29 23.05
N TRP A 36 -8.57 1.97 23.22
CA TRP A 36 -8.80 1.07 22.09
C TRP A 36 -10.17 1.28 21.43
N ARG A 37 -11.21 1.53 22.22
CA ARG A 37 -12.54 1.85 21.71
C ARG A 37 -12.51 3.15 20.91
N ASP A 38 -11.89 4.19 21.44
CA ASP A 38 -11.83 5.50 20.80
C ASP A 38 -11.05 5.42 19.49
N ALA A 39 -9.88 4.77 19.49
CA ALA A 39 -9.10 4.54 18.27
C ALA A 39 -9.88 3.73 17.21
N PHE A 40 -10.67 2.74 17.63
CA PHE A 40 -11.52 1.96 16.73
C PHE A 40 -12.63 2.81 16.11
N LEU A 41 -13.30 3.65 16.90
CA LEU A 41 -14.35 4.54 16.42
C LEU A 41 -13.80 5.60 15.45
N THR A 42 -12.68 6.24 15.79
CA THR A 42 -12.01 7.21 14.90
C THR A 42 -11.60 6.57 13.57
N ALA A 43 -11.01 5.37 13.61
CA ALA A 43 -10.63 4.65 12.39
C ALA A 43 -11.86 4.23 11.58
N GLY A 44 -12.94 3.80 12.25
CA GLY A 44 -14.22 3.47 11.61
C GLY A 44 -14.84 4.67 10.91
N GLU A 45 -14.87 5.84 11.56
CA GLU A 45 -15.37 7.08 10.99
C GLU A 45 -14.55 7.52 9.77
N ALA A 46 -13.21 7.50 9.88
CA ALA A 46 -12.33 7.80 8.75
C ALA A 46 -12.55 6.84 7.56
N SER A 47 -12.78 5.55 7.84
CA SER A 47 -13.10 4.56 6.81
C SER A 47 -14.46 4.79 6.16
N LEU A 48 -15.45 5.33 6.89
CA LEU A 48 -16.77 5.67 6.34
C LEU A 48 -16.74 6.97 5.54
N ALA A 49 -15.88 7.92 5.93
CA ALA A 49 -15.64 9.16 5.20
C ALA A 49 -14.91 8.91 3.87
N THR A 50 -14.07 7.88 3.81
CA THR A 50 -13.35 7.50 2.59
C THR A 50 -14.28 6.73 1.66
N ARG A 51 -14.70 7.33 0.55
CA ARG A 51 -15.51 6.61 -0.44
C ARG A 51 -14.61 5.61 -1.20
N PRO A 52 -15.04 4.36 -1.41
CA PRO A 52 -14.25 3.37 -2.17
C PRO A 52 -13.79 3.88 -3.54
N LEU A 53 -14.67 4.64 -4.22
CA LEU A 53 -14.38 5.29 -5.50
C LEU A 53 -13.18 6.24 -5.44
N ASP A 54 -12.93 6.91 -4.30
CA ASP A 54 -11.83 7.87 -4.16
C ASP A 54 -10.48 7.15 -4.01
N ALA A 55 -10.46 6.05 -3.27
CA ALA A 55 -9.28 5.20 -3.12
C ALA A 55 -8.90 4.51 -4.45
N ASP A 56 -9.89 3.91 -5.13
CA ASP A 56 -9.69 3.26 -6.42
C ASP A 56 -9.27 4.27 -7.49
N ALA A 57 -9.83 5.49 -7.48
CA ALA A 57 -9.43 6.56 -8.40
C ALA A 57 -7.99 7.03 -8.14
N LEU A 58 -7.57 7.17 -6.88
CA LEU A 58 -6.20 7.50 -6.51
C LEU A 58 -5.21 6.41 -6.97
N GLU A 59 -5.54 5.14 -6.75
CA GLU A 59 -4.70 4.03 -7.20
C GLU A 59 -4.64 3.94 -8.73
N SER A 60 -5.77 4.10 -9.41
CA SER A 60 -5.85 4.17 -10.88
C SER A 60 -4.99 5.32 -11.43
N GLY A 61 -5.04 6.49 -10.81
CA GLY A 61 -4.21 7.64 -11.17
C GLY A 61 -2.72 7.34 -11.02
N ARG A 62 -2.31 6.74 -9.90
CA ARG A 62 -0.92 6.33 -9.65
C ARG A 62 -0.42 5.30 -10.66
N LEU A 63 -1.24 4.31 -11.00
CA LEU A 63 -0.91 3.28 -11.98
C LEU A 63 -0.78 3.88 -13.39
N LYS A 64 -1.68 4.80 -13.78
CA LYS A 64 -1.59 5.50 -15.06
C LYS A 64 -0.33 6.36 -15.18
N ALA A 65 0.05 7.06 -14.11
CA ALA A 65 1.29 7.85 -14.09
C ALA A 65 2.52 6.96 -14.31
N LYS A 66 2.62 5.86 -13.55
CA LYS A 66 3.72 4.90 -13.70
C LYS A 66 3.74 4.24 -15.08
N LEU A 67 2.58 3.94 -15.65
CA LEU A 67 2.49 3.42 -17.01
C LEU A 67 3.01 4.44 -18.03
N GLY A 68 2.66 5.72 -17.87
CA GLY A 68 3.17 6.81 -18.71
C GLY A 68 4.70 6.93 -18.64
N GLU A 69 5.27 6.88 -17.45
CA GLU A 69 6.74 6.86 -17.25
C GLU A 69 7.39 5.69 -18.00
N MET A 70 6.86 4.48 -17.83
CA MET A 70 7.38 3.28 -18.50
C MET A 70 7.25 3.32 -20.02
N LEU A 71 6.19 3.94 -20.55
CA LEU A 71 6.01 4.13 -21.99
C LEU A 71 7.05 5.09 -22.56
N ILE A 72 7.33 6.21 -21.87
CA ILE A 72 8.38 7.14 -22.28
C ILE A 72 9.76 6.48 -22.23
N GLU A 73 10.06 5.73 -21.16
CA GLU A 73 11.31 4.97 -21.07
C GLU A 73 11.46 3.97 -22.22
N ARG A 74 10.38 3.26 -22.56
CA ARG A 74 10.34 2.32 -23.69
C ARG A 74 10.63 3.04 -25.01
N GLU A 75 9.96 4.16 -25.29
CA GLU A 75 10.16 4.95 -26.51
C GLU A 75 11.62 5.42 -26.64
N LEU A 76 12.22 5.89 -25.54
CA LEU A 76 13.61 6.30 -25.52
C LEU A 76 14.58 5.14 -25.79
N LEU A 77 14.31 3.96 -25.23
CA LEU A 77 15.09 2.76 -25.46
C LEU A 77 14.99 2.29 -26.92
N GLU A 78 13.80 2.31 -27.52
CA GLU A 78 13.59 1.98 -28.92
C GLU A 78 14.35 2.95 -29.84
N ALA A 79 14.28 4.25 -29.57
CA ALA A 79 15.04 5.27 -30.31
C ALA A 79 16.56 5.04 -30.20
N LYS A 80 17.05 4.67 -29.02
CA LYS A 80 18.47 4.35 -28.80
C LYS A 80 18.90 3.11 -29.59
N ILE A 81 18.09 2.05 -29.59
CA ILE A 81 18.36 0.83 -30.35
C ILE A 81 18.44 1.16 -31.83
N ALA A 82 17.45 1.86 -32.38
CA ALA A 82 17.43 2.26 -33.79
C ALA A 82 18.67 3.08 -34.18
N ALA A 83 19.10 4.01 -33.32
CA ALA A 83 20.31 4.80 -33.54
C ALA A 83 21.60 3.95 -33.53
N LEU A 84 21.68 2.93 -32.67
CA LEU A 84 22.82 2.02 -32.60
C LEU A 84 22.86 1.08 -33.81
N GLU A 85 21.71 0.56 -34.23
CA GLU A 85 21.59 -0.29 -35.42
C GLU A 85 21.94 0.47 -36.70
N ALA A 86 21.48 1.72 -36.84
CA ALA A 86 21.83 2.58 -37.96
C ALA A 86 23.33 2.91 -38.04
N ARG A 87 24.03 2.92 -36.90
CA ARG A 87 25.49 3.13 -36.84
C ARG A 87 26.30 1.93 -37.37
N GLY A 88 25.66 0.77 -37.57
CA GLY A 88 26.30 -0.46 -38.01
C GLY A 88 27.28 -1.06 -36.99
N PRO A 89 27.95 -2.18 -37.30
CA PRO A 89 28.92 -2.79 -36.40
C PRO A 89 30.06 -1.80 -36.15
N GLY A 90 30.16 -1.31 -34.92
CA GLY A 90 31.23 -0.39 -34.52
C GLY A 90 32.63 -1.00 -34.71
N PRO A 91 33.70 -0.19 -34.59
CA PRO A 91 35.09 -0.60 -34.82
C PRO A 91 35.53 -1.88 -34.06
N LEU A 92 34.81 -2.24 -32.98
CA LEU A 92 35.08 -3.40 -32.14
C LEU A 92 34.55 -4.72 -32.71
N ALA A 93 33.56 -4.70 -33.61
CA ALA A 93 33.05 -5.93 -34.25
C ALA A 93 34.06 -6.57 -35.21
N ARG A 94 35.02 -5.78 -35.73
CA ARG A 94 36.09 -6.27 -36.62
C ARG A 94 37.22 -7.02 -35.88
N ARG A 95 37.21 -7.08 -34.55
CA ARG A 95 38.23 -7.75 -33.72
C ARG A 95 37.87 -9.18 -33.29
N ARG A 96 36.86 -9.81 -33.89
CA ARG A 96 36.76 -11.29 -33.83
C ARG A 96 37.56 -11.88 -34.98
N SER A 97 38.87 -11.97 -34.78
CA SER A 97 39.75 -12.89 -35.51
C SER A 97 39.18 -14.32 -35.36
N ARG A 98 38.84 -14.95 -36.48
CA ARG A 98 38.55 -16.39 -36.52
C ARG A 98 39.85 -17.17 -36.21
N PRO A 99 39.75 -18.34 -35.57
CA PRO A 99 40.87 -19.25 -35.39
C PRO A 99 41.35 -19.82 -36.74
#